data_AF-A0A2M8KJ43-F1
#
_entry.id   AF-A0A2M8KJ43-F1
#
_cell.length_a   1.000
_cell.length_b   1.000
_cell.length_c   1.000
_cell.angle_alpha   90.00
_cell.angle_beta   90.00
_cell.angle_gamma   90.00
#
_symmetry.space_group_name_H-M   'P 1'
#
loop_
_entity.id
_entity.type
_entity.pdbx_description
1 polymer ?
#
loop_
_entity_poly.entity_id
_entity_poly.type
_entity_poly.pdbx_seq_one_letter_code
_entity_poly.pdbx_strand_id
1 'polypeptide(L)'
;GPPGKTPRMIWVSGPENKMLTALKNKVEDVVARGCWHRQNQQKFTPHITLMRLKNGRPGQLSATKEKIDITFPVWSFELMESRLKRSGAEYCILESFSLD
;
A
#
# COMPACT_ATOMS: atom_id res chain seq x y z
N GLY A 1 4.51 5.98 -8.50
CA GLY A 1 5.03 6.57 -7.25
C GLY A 1 4.18 7.75 -6.83
N PRO A 2 4.45 8.36 -5.65
CA PRO A 2 3.65 9.48 -5.17
C PRO A 2 3.76 10.67 -6.15
N PRO A 3 2.67 11.42 -6.39
CA PRO A 3 2.69 12.57 -7.29
C PRO A 3 3.71 13.63 -6.86
N GLY A 4 4.35 14.29 -7.83
CA GLY A 4 5.26 15.42 -7.58
C GLY A 4 6.62 15.05 -6.97
N LYS A 5 6.99 13.77 -6.90
CA LYS A 5 8.29 13.31 -6.42
C LYS A 5 9.02 12.51 -7.49
N THR A 6 10.36 12.55 -7.48
CA THR A 6 11.18 11.68 -8.34
C THR A 6 10.77 10.22 -8.12
N PRO A 7 10.33 9.51 -9.18
CA PRO A 7 9.76 8.18 -9.01
C PRO A 7 10.86 7.20 -8.60
N ARG A 8 10.70 6.61 -7.41
CA ARG A 8 11.51 5.45 -6.96
C ARG A 8 10.74 4.14 -7.06
N MET A 9 9.45 4.19 -7.40
CA MET A 9 8.54 3.05 -7.41
C MET A 9 7.44 3.25 -8.46
N ILE A 10 7.06 2.15 -9.11
CA ILE A 10 5.89 2.05 -9.98
C ILE A 10 4.74 1.45 -9.17
N TRP A 11 3.60 2.13 -9.19
CA TRP A 11 2.40 1.74 -8.47
C TRP A 11 1.24 1.63 -9.45
N VAL A 12 0.35 0.67 -9.23
CA VAL A 12 -1.02 0.76 -9.75
C VAL A 12 -1.89 1.40 -8.67
N SER A 13 -2.75 2.33 -9.05
CA SER A 13 -3.67 3.01 -8.15
C SER A 13 -5.10 2.62 -8.44
N GLY A 14 -5.90 2.40 -7.38
CA GLY A 14 -7.34 2.22 -7.49
C GLY A 14 -8.10 3.55 -7.36
N PRO A 15 -9.40 3.57 -7.67
CA PRO A 15 -10.25 4.73 -7.38
C PRO A 15 -10.36 4.97 -5.87
N GLU A 16 -10.82 6.16 -5.49
CA GLU A 16 -11.15 6.43 -4.09
C GLU A 16 -12.22 5.46 -3.59
N ASN A 17 -11.96 4.83 -2.45
CA ASN A 17 -12.86 3.88 -1.84
C ASN A 17 -13.10 4.26 -0.37
N LYS A 18 -14.32 4.71 -0.07
CA LYS A 18 -14.71 5.18 1.27
C LYS A 18 -14.62 4.07 2.31
N MET A 19 -15.02 2.85 1.96
CA MET A 19 -14.99 1.71 2.89
C MET A 19 -13.55 1.35 3.25
N LEU A 20 -12.66 1.25 2.26
CA LEU A 20 -11.24 0.97 2.49
C LEU A 20 -10.55 2.10 3.28
N THR A 21 -10.91 3.35 3.00
CA THR A 21 -10.41 4.51 3.74
C THR A 21 -10.86 4.48 5.21
N ALA A 22 -12.13 4.15 5.47
CA ALA A 22 -12.65 4.01 6.82
C ALA A 22 -11.97 2.87 7.59
N LEU A 23 -11.78 1.71 6.95
CA LEU A 23 -11.04 0.58 7.52
C LEU A 23 -9.62 0.99 7.91
N LYS A 24 -8.87 1.58 6.97
CA LYS A 24 -7.51 2.09 7.22
C LYS A 24 -7.47 3.05 8.41
N ASN A 25 -8.36 4.04 8.46
CA ASN A 25 -8.38 5.02 9.53
C ASN A 25 -8.67 4.37 10.89
N LYS A 26 -9.65 3.46 10.95
CA LYS A 26 -9.98 2.73 12.18
C LYS A 26 -8.79 1.92 12.70
N VAL A 27 -8.05 1.25 11.79
CA VAL A 27 -6.83 0.51 12.15
C VAL A 27 -5.75 1.46 12.67
N GLU A 28 -5.48 2.57 11.97
CA GLU A 28 -4.48 3.54 12.42
C GLU A 28 -4.83 4.21 13.75
N ASP A 29 -6.11 4.47 14.04
CA ASP A 29 -6.56 5.03 15.31
C ASP A 29 -6.34 4.06 16.48
N VAL A 30 -6.54 2.76 16.25
CA VAL A 30 -6.24 1.73 17.27
C VAL A 30 -4.73 1.62 17.48
N VAL A 31 -3.95 1.55 16.40
CA VAL A 31 -2.49 1.41 16.47
C VAL A 31 -1.82 2.65 17.09
N ALA A 32 -2.27 3.86 16.74
CA ALA A 32 -1.72 5.11 17.28
C ALA A 32 -1.97 5.28 18.78
N ARG A 33 -3.05 4.69 19.33
CA ARG A 33 -3.32 4.68 20.77
C ARG A 33 -2.44 3.68 21.53
N GLY A 34 -2.09 2.56 20.90
CA GLY A 34 -1.33 1.48 21.54
C GLY A 34 0.19 1.56 21.34
N CYS A 35 0.69 2.37 20.41
CA CYS A 35 2.11 2.41 20.01
C CYS A 35 2.55 3.84 19.63
N TRP A 36 3.86 4.10 19.62
CA TRP A 36 4.47 5.31 19.03
C TRP A 36 4.40 5.32 17.49
N HIS A 37 3.24 4.99 16.91
CA HIS A 37 3.01 5.10 15.47
C HIS A 37 2.38 6.45 15.14
N ARG A 38 3.07 7.27 14.35
CA ARG A 38 2.54 8.55 13.89
C ARG A 38 1.58 8.30 12.72
N GLN A 39 0.32 8.70 12.91
CA GLN A 39 -0.68 8.63 11.84
C GLN A 39 -0.21 9.37 10.59
N ASN A 40 -0.47 8.76 9.44
CA ASN A 40 -0.16 9.39 8.17
C ASN A 40 -1.21 10.47 7.86
N GLN A 41 -0.76 11.73 7.87
CA GLN A 41 -1.60 12.91 7.60
C GLN A 41 -1.97 13.06 6.12
N GLN A 42 -1.36 12.28 5.22
CA GLN A 42 -1.70 12.32 3.79
C GLN A 42 -3.01 11.58 3.53
N LYS A 43 -3.78 12.11 2.56
CA LYS A 43 -4.97 11.42 2.04
C LYS A 43 -4.59 10.00 1.62
N PHE A 44 -5.37 9.03 2.07
CA PHE A 44 -5.18 7.64 1.69
C PHE A 44 -5.52 7.48 0.20
N THR A 45 -4.54 7.01 -0.56
CA THR A 45 -4.70 6.66 -1.97
C THR A 45 -4.44 5.16 -2.11
N PRO A 46 -5.47 4.33 -2.38
CA PRO A 46 -5.29 2.88 -2.58
C PRO A 46 -4.30 2.62 -3.71
N HIS A 47 -3.24 1.88 -3.43
CA HIS A 47 -2.24 1.53 -4.43
C HIS A 47 -1.54 0.21 -4.10
N ILE A 48 -1.05 -0.46 -5.14
CA ILE A 48 -0.20 -1.65 -5.02
C ILE A 48 1.14 -1.31 -5.66
N THR A 49 2.23 -1.55 -4.94
CA THR A 49 3.58 -1.36 -5.49
C THR A 49 3.94 -2.53 -6.39
N LEU A 50 4.14 -2.27 -7.68
CA LEU A 50 4.51 -3.28 -8.67
C LEU A 50 6.02 -3.46 -8.76
N MET A 51 6.77 -2.35 -8.68
CA MET A 51 8.22 -2.37 -8.82
C MET A 51 8.87 -1.25 -8.01
N ARG A 52 10.05 -1.54 -7.46
CA ARG A 52 10.97 -0.57 -6.86
C ARG A 52 12.20 -0.42 -7.76
N LEU A 53 12.60 0.82 -8.03
CA LEU A 53 13.71 1.12 -8.93
C LEU A 53 15.00 1.18 -8.14
N LYS A 54 15.96 0.28 -8.43
CA LYS A 54 17.33 0.40 -7.90
C LYS A 54 18.02 1.57 -8.60
N ASN A 55 18.56 2.51 -7.82
CA ASN A 55 19.35 3.67 -8.27
C ASN A 55 18.61 4.74 -9.07
N GLY A 56 17.26 4.72 -9.07
CA GLY A 56 16.43 5.86 -9.48
C GLY A 56 16.87 6.55 -10.77
N ARG A 57 17.26 5.82 -11.81
CA ARG A 57 17.56 6.40 -13.13
C ARG A 57 16.23 6.90 -13.72
N PRO A 58 15.91 8.20 -13.67
CA PRO A 58 14.60 8.72 -14.02
C PRO A 58 14.41 8.78 -15.55
N GLY A 59 15.48 8.60 -16.31
CA GLY A 59 15.64 9.09 -17.68
C GLY A 59 14.64 8.59 -18.72
N GLN A 60 13.83 7.57 -18.42
CA GLN A 60 12.86 7.04 -19.39
C GLN A 60 11.55 6.53 -18.76
N LEU A 61 11.31 6.76 -17.47
CA LEU A 61 10.04 6.34 -16.87
C LEU A 61 8.98 7.41 -17.13
N SER A 62 8.36 7.34 -18.31
CA SER A 62 7.10 8.00 -18.54
C SER A 62 6.04 7.39 -17.62
N ALA A 63 5.09 8.22 -17.16
CA ALA A 63 3.93 7.69 -16.46
C ALA A 63 3.13 6.83 -17.45
N THR A 64 3.23 5.51 -17.32
CA THR A 64 2.42 4.58 -18.11
C THR A 64 0.96 4.79 -17.75
N LYS A 65 0.12 5.15 -18.73
CA LYS A 65 -1.34 5.32 -18.58
C LYS A 65 -2.10 4.01 -18.84
N GLU A 66 -1.42 2.88 -18.79
CA GLU A 66 -2.04 1.58 -19.00
C GLU A 66 -3.11 1.36 -17.94
N LYS A 67 -4.32 1.07 -18.41
CA LYS A 67 -5.44 0.73 -17.55
C LYS A 67 -5.38 -0.77 -17.27
N ILE A 68 -5.34 -1.13 -16.00
CA ILE A 68 -5.53 -2.50 -15.55
C ILE A 68 -7.00 -2.63 -15.16
N ASP A 69 -7.75 -3.44 -15.90
CA ASP A 69 -9.18 -3.67 -15.65
C ASP A 69 -9.37 -4.93 -14.81
N ILE A 70 -9.07 -4.82 -13.52
CA ILE A 70 -9.18 -5.91 -12.55
C ILE A 70 -10.03 -5.43 -11.39
N THR A 71 -11.10 -6.17 -11.10
CA THR A 71 -11.96 -5.97 -9.93
C THR A 71 -12.12 -7.31 -9.23
N PHE A 72 -12.07 -7.30 -7.90
CA PHE A 72 -12.28 -8.49 -7.08
C PHE A 72 -12.99 -8.11 -5.78
N PRO A 73 -13.82 -9.01 -5.23
CA PRO A 73 -14.38 -8.83 -3.90
C PRO A 73 -13.28 -8.95 -2.84
N VAL A 74 -13.41 -8.19 -1.76
CA VAL A 74 -12.52 -8.26 -0.59
C VAL A 74 -13.31 -8.90 0.54
N TRP A 75 -12.90 -10.10 0.95
CA TRP A 75 -13.57 -10.89 1.99
C TRP A 75 -12.92 -10.74 3.36
N SER A 76 -11.65 -10.35 3.41
CA SER A 76 -10.87 -10.23 4.63
C SER A 76 -9.79 -9.17 4.50
N PHE A 77 -9.18 -8.84 5.64
CA PHE A 77 -7.88 -8.18 5.69
C PHE A 77 -6.96 -8.88 6.69
N GLU A 78 -5.66 -8.77 6.47
CA GLU A 78 -4.67 -9.56 7.19
C GLU A 78 -3.73 -8.66 8.00
N LEU A 79 -3.42 -9.09 9.24
CA LEU A 79 -2.26 -8.60 9.96
C LEU A 79 -1.05 -9.40 9.49
N MET A 80 -0.05 -8.70 8.96
CA MET A 80 1.15 -9.34 8.40
C MET A 80 2.42 -8.90 9.11
N GLU A 81 3.36 -9.83 9.26
CA GLU A 81 4.72 -9.56 9.70
C GLU A 81 5.69 -9.55 8.51
N SER A 82 6.52 -8.52 8.43
CA SER A 82 7.59 -8.40 7.43
C SER A 82 8.92 -8.84 8.03
N ARG A 83 9.46 -9.98 7.58
CA ARG A 83 10.77 -10.51 7.99
C ARG A 83 11.82 -10.19 6.94
N LEU A 84 12.79 -9.34 7.28
CA LEU A 84 13.85 -8.96 6.35
C LEU A 84 14.89 -10.07 6.23
N LYS A 85 15.07 -10.60 5.02
CA LYS A 85 16.16 -11.53 4.65
C LYS A 85 17.12 -10.87 3.67
N ARG A 86 18.26 -11.53 3.44
CA ARG A 86 19.26 -11.10 2.43
C ARG A 86 18.66 -10.98 1.02
N SER A 87 17.68 -11.82 0.69
CA SER A 87 16.98 -11.84 -0.61
C SER A 87 15.87 -10.78 -0.72
N GLY A 88 15.41 -10.20 0.38
CA GLY A 88 14.25 -9.30 0.42
C GLY A 88 13.38 -9.52 1.66
N ALA A 89 12.29 -8.79 1.75
CA ALA A 89 11.29 -9.01 2.80
C ALA A 89 10.40 -10.19 2.44
N GLU A 90 10.20 -11.10 3.39
CA GLU A 90 9.14 -12.10 3.34
C GLU A 90 8.01 -11.68 4.26
N TYR A 91 6.77 -11.92 3.82
CA TYR A 91 5.58 -11.55 4.56
C TYR A 91 4.86 -12.80 5.06
N CYS A 92 4.55 -12.85 6.34
CA CYS A 92 3.78 -13.91 6.97
C CYS A 92 2.46 -13.36 7.49
N ILE A 93 1.35 -14.05 7.24
CA ILE A 93 0.06 -13.73 7.87
C ILE A 93 0.14 -14.16 9.34
N LEU A 94 -0.12 -13.22 10.23
CA LEU A 94 -0.25 -13.49 11.67
C LEU A 94 -1.72 -13.76 12.04
N GLU A 95 -2.63 -13.00 11.43
CA GLU A 95 -4.07 -13.10 11.70
C GLU A 95 -4.87 -12.61 10.49
N SER A 96 -6.06 -13.17 10.30
CA SER A 96 -6.99 -12.83 9.23
C SER A 96 -8.33 -12.42 9.83
N PHE A 97 -8.88 -11.29 9.37
CA PHE A 97 -10.14 -10.75 9.85
C PHE A 97 -11.16 -10.75 8.73
N SER A 98 -12.25 -11.50 8.89
CA SER A 98 -13.35 -11.56 7.91
C SER A 98 -14.14 -10.24 7.89
N LEU A 99 -14.68 -9.90 6.72
CA LEU A 99 -15.48 -8.69 6.47
C LEU A 99 -16.97 -9.00 6.17
N ASP A 100 -17.46 -10.13 6.70
CA ASP A 100 -18.86 -10.58 6.60
C ASP A 100 -19.87 -9.54 7.13
#